data_AF-A0A1E1XN77-F1
#
_entry.id   AF-A0A1E1XN77-F1
#
_cell.length_a   1.000
_cell.length_b   1.000
_cell.length_c   1.000
_cell.angle_alpha   90.00
_cell.angle_beta   90.00
_cell.angle_gamma   90.00
#
_symmetry.space_group_name_H-M   'P 1'
#
loop_
_entity.id
_entity.type
_entity.pdbx_description
1 polymer ?
#
loop_
_entity_poly.entity_id
_entity_poly.type
_entity_poly.pdbx_seq_one_letter_code
_entity_poly.pdbx_strand_id
1 'polypeptide(L)'
;PSPMSLAGTSRLEVSCVLHWFSLWNAAQREAFSATLLAHLAPHPEDTAGDLCEQLDALTLSRSSCPTVLGCQLSLCKLYFASWGHQGVRDFLQLLAQRDHPFVARFLGSLAQREPLLARALVP
;
A
#
# COMPACT_ATOMS: atom_id res chain seq x y z
N PRO A 1 -10.44 -25.97 2.68
CA PRO A 1 -9.98 -24.68 2.10
C PRO A 1 -8.82 -24.90 1.13
N SER A 2 -9.11 -24.83 -0.17
CA SER A 2 -8.13 -25.02 -1.24
C SER A 2 -7.07 -23.91 -1.22
N PRO A 3 -5.79 -24.21 -1.49
CA PRO A 3 -4.76 -23.18 -1.59
C PRO A 3 -5.00 -22.37 -2.87
N MET A 4 -5.52 -21.14 -2.70
CA MET A 4 -5.67 -20.19 -3.79
C MET A 4 -4.28 -19.87 -4.34
N SER A 5 -4.05 -20.18 -5.61
CA SER A 5 -2.76 -20.03 -6.28
C SER A 5 -2.44 -18.55 -6.51
N LEU A 6 -1.62 -17.99 -5.62
CA LEU A 6 -1.04 -16.65 -5.69
C LEU A 6 0.11 -16.62 -6.72
N ALA A 7 -0.20 -16.88 -8.00
CA ALA A 7 0.78 -16.80 -9.06
C ALA A 7 1.18 -15.33 -9.27
N GLY A 8 2.30 -14.92 -8.66
CA GLY A 8 2.86 -13.56 -8.74
C GLY A 8 2.98 -12.84 -7.38
N THR A 9 2.36 -13.36 -6.32
CA THR A 9 2.37 -12.78 -4.97
C THR A 9 3.03 -13.76 -3.98
N SER A 10 4.05 -13.32 -3.25
CA SER A 10 4.61 -14.16 -2.18
C SER A 10 3.60 -14.25 -1.04
N ARG A 11 3.17 -15.47 -0.68
CA ARG A 11 2.29 -15.73 0.48
C ARG A 11 2.79 -15.09 1.77
N LEU A 12 4.10 -15.03 1.95
CA LEU A 12 4.73 -14.43 3.12
C LEU A 12 4.56 -12.90 3.11
N GLU A 13 4.78 -12.25 1.98
CA GLU A 13 4.63 -10.79 1.86
C GLU A 13 3.19 -10.37 2.14
N VAL A 14 2.21 -11.05 1.52
CA VAL A 14 0.77 -10.82 1.77
C VAL A 14 0.43 -11.01 3.25
N SER A 15 0.86 -12.13 3.85
CA SER A 15 0.60 -12.41 5.27
C SER A 15 1.24 -11.37 6.19
N CYS A 16 2.42 -10.89 5.84
CA CYS A 16 3.16 -9.88 6.58
C CYS A 16 2.40 -8.54 6.61
N VAL A 17 1.98 -8.05 5.44
CA VAL A 17 1.23 -6.80 5.34
C VAL A 17 -0.12 -6.91 6.08
N LEU A 18 -0.83 -8.02 5.92
CA LEU A 18 -2.09 -8.25 6.65
C LEU A 18 -1.89 -8.32 8.17
N HIS A 19 -0.76 -8.85 8.63
CA HIS A 19 -0.40 -8.86 10.04
C HIS A 19 -0.10 -7.44 10.55
N TRP A 20 0.73 -6.66 9.86
CA TRP A 20 0.98 -5.27 10.22
C TRP A 20 -0.31 -4.45 10.27
N PHE A 21 -1.17 -4.59 9.26
CA PHE A 21 -2.46 -3.92 9.21
C PHE A 21 -3.34 -4.21 10.43
N SER A 22 -3.32 -5.45 10.94
CA SER A 22 -4.07 -5.81 12.15
C SER A 22 -3.56 -5.13 13.42
N LEU A 23 -2.27 -4.76 13.45
CA LEU A 23 -1.63 -4.06 14.57
C LEU A 23 -1.72 -2.53 14.45
N TRP A 24 -2.03 -2.03 13.25
CA TRP A 24 -2.09 -0.59 13.00
C TRP A 24 -3.34 0.06 13.58
N ASN A 25 -3.13 1.23 14.21
CA ASN A 25 -4.18 2.14 14.60
C ASN A 25 -4.75 2.91 13.38
N ALA A 26 -5.78 3.71 13.59
CA ALA A 26 -6.45 4.45 12.52
C ALA A 26 -5.50 5.36 11.72
N ALA A 27 -4.63 6.13 12.40
CA ALA A 27 -3.69 7.03 11.71
C ALA A 27 -2.69 6.26 10.85
N GLN A 28 -2.21 5.12 11.34
CA GLN A 28 -1.30 4.25 10.59
C GLN A 28 -1.97 3.61 9.36
N ARG A 29 -3.25 3.22 9.47
CA ARG A 29 -4.03 2.72 8.33
C ARG A 29 -4.28 3.79 7.28
N GLU A 30 -4.51 5.04 7.67
CA GLU A 30 -4.64 6.15 6.73
C GLU A 30 -3.29 6.43 6.02
N ALA A 31 -2.16 6.40 6.73
CA ALA A 31 -0.84 6.49 6.10
C ALA A 31 -0.58 5.35 5.10
N PHE A 32 -0.99 4.13 5.45
CA PHE A 32 -0.94 2.99 4.53
C PHE A 32 -1.83 3.18 3.29
N SER A 33 -3.07 3.67 3.48
CA SER A 33 -3.99 4.00 2.38
C SER A 33 -3.37 5.01 1.41
N ALA A 34 -2.80 6.11 1.94
CA ALA A 34 -2.11 7.12 1.16
C ALA A 34 -0.89 6.53 0.41
N THR A 35 -0.11 5.67 1.07
CA THR A 35 1.04 4.97 0.46
C THR A 35 0.60 4.10 -0.72
N LEU A 36 -0.45 3.30 -0.55
CA LEU A 36 -0.97 2.42 -1.60
C LEU A 36 -1.59 3.23 -2.75
N LEU A 37 -2.26 4.34 -2.44
CA LEU A 37 -2.84 5.24 -3.44
C LEU A 37 -1.75 5.91 -4.29
N ALA A 38 -0.69 6.42 -3.67
CA ALA A 38 0.45 7.02 -4.36
C ALA A 38 1.19 5.99 -5.25
N HIS A 39 1.23 4.72 -4.83
CA HIS A 39 1.81 3.65 -5.64
C HIS A 39 0.98 3.33 -6.90
N LEU A 40 -0.34 3.29 -6.78
CA LEU A 40 -1.23 2.88 -7.88
C LEU A 40 -1.65 4.04 -8.80
N ALA A 41 -1.73 5.25 -8.27
CA ALA A 41 -2.15 6.45 -8.96
C ALA A 41 -1.21 7.61 -8.59
N PRO A 42 0.07 7.56 -9.04
CA PRO A 42 1.04 8.60 -8.76
C PRO A 42 0.57 9.94 -9.36
N HIS A 43 0.29 10.92 -8.50
CA HIS A 43 -0.03 12.26 -8.95
C HIS A 43 1.27 13.06 -9.15
N PRO A 44 1.35 14.01 -10.10
CA PRO A 44 2.54 14.84 -10.31
C PRO A 44 3.04 15.55 -9.04
N GLU A 45 2.13 15.84 -8.10
CA GLU A 45 2.43 16.47 -6.81
C GLU A 45 3.06 15.49 -5.80
N ASP A 46 2.76 14.19 -5.91
CA ASP A 46 3.33 13.14 -5.03
C ASP A 46 4.80 12.86 -5.39
N THR A 47 5.18 13.06 -6.66
CA THR A 47 6.56 12.90 -7.15
C THR A 47 7.52 13.97 -6.60
N ALA A 48 7.01 15.17 -6.32
CA ALA A 48 7.80 16.22 -5.68
C ALA A 48 8.16 15.88 -4.22
N GLY A 49 7.25 15.18 -3.52
CA GLY A 49 7.49 14.65 -2.18
C GLY A 49 8.54 13.54 -2.16
N ASP A 50 8.47 12.60 -3.11
CA ASP A 50 9.45 11.51 -3.24
C ASP A 50 10.87 12.03 -3.53
N LEU A 51 11.01 13.08 -4.35
CA LEU A 51 12.30 13.73 -4.59
C LEU A 51 12.84 14.43 -3.33
N CYS A 52 11.98 15.10 -2.56
CA CYS A 52 12.38 15.72 -1.28
C CYS A 52 12.76 14.66 -0.24
N GLU A 53 12.00 13.56 -0.09
CA GLU A 53 12.34 12.46 0.82
C GLU A 53 13.67 11.78 0.43
N GLN A 54 13.94 11.62 -0.87
CA GLN A 54 15.21 11.09 -1.37
C GLN A 54 16.37 12.06 -1.15
N LEU A 55 16.15 13.37 -1.33
CA LEU A 55 17.14 14.40 -1.03
C LEU A 55 17.41 14.48 0.48
N ASP A 56 16.38 14.37 1.33
CA ASP A 56 16.52 14.28 2.77
C ASP A 56 17.32 13.04 3.19
N ALA A 57 17.12 11.89 2.53
CA ALA A 57 17.92 10.68 2.76
C ALA A 57 19.38 10.81 2.32
N LEU A 58 19.67 11.68 1.34
CA LEU A 58 21.03 12.00 0.88
C LEU A 58 21.70 13.06 1.77
N THR A 59 20.93 13.88 2.47
CA THR A 59 21.46 14.73 3.54
C THR A 59 21.64 13.91 4.81
N LEU A 60 22.84 13.90 5.40
CA LEU A 60 23.07 13.37 6.76
C LEU A 60 22.46 14.32 7.82
N SER A 61 21.25 14.80 7.57
CA SER A 61 20.46 15.62 8.47
C SER A 61 20.05 14.75 9.66
N ARG A 62 20.50 15.16 10.83
CA ARG A 62 20.61 14.38 12.07
C ARG A 62 19.26 14.10 12.78
N SER A 63 18.12 14.06 12.10
CA SER A 63 16.86 14.48 12.76
C SER A 63 15.74 13.46 12.93
N SER A 64 15.77 12.24 12.37
CA SER A 64 14.91 11.16 12.90
C SER A 64 15.40 9.77 12.48
N CYS A 65 15.52 8.84 13.44
CA CYS A 65 15.58 7.42 13.09
C CYS A 65 14.28 7.04 12.35
N PRO A 66 14.35 6.19 11.31
CA PRO A 66 13.15 5.75 10.62
C PRO A 66 12.21 5.06 11.62
N THR A 67 10.95 5.46 11.62
CA THR A 67 9.94 4.81 12.46
C THR A 67 9.69 3.39 11.94
N VAL A 68 9.29 2.48 12.83
CA VAL A 68 8.90 1.11 12.44
C VAL A 68 7.82 1.14 11.35
N LEU A 69 6.85 2.06 11.47
CA LEU A 69 5.82 2.27 10.46
C LEU A 69 6.44 2.68 9.12
N GLY A 70 7.36 3.63 9.11
CA GLY A 70 8.06 4.06 7.88
C GLY A 70 8.73 2.87 7.18
N CYS A 71 9.45 2.04 7.92
CA CYS A 71 10.06 0.82 7.38
C CYS A 71 9.03 -0.17 6.82
N GLN A 72 7.91 -0.38 7.52
CA GLN A 72 6.82 -1.24 7.05
C GLN A 72 6.20 -0.71 5.75
N LEU A 73 5.93 0.59 5.66
CA LEU A 73 5.36 1.22 4.47
C LEU A 73 6.32 1.16 3.27
N SER A 74 7.63 1.36 3.50
CA SER A 74 8.64 1.19 2.46
C SER A 74 8.69 -0.25 1.93
N LEU A 75 8.58 -1.25 2.80
CA LEU A 75 8.47 -2.66 2.38
C LEU A 75 7.17 -2.91 1.61
N CYS A 76 6.05 -2.32 2.04
CA CYS A 76 4.79 -2.42 1.29
C CYS A 76 4.93 -1.90 -0.14
N LYS A 77 5.60 -0.75 -0.35
CA LYS A 77 5.87 -0.21 -1.70
C LYS A 77 6.62 -1.21 -2.58
N LEU A 78 7.65 -1.88 -2.03
CA LEU A 78 8.42 -2.89 -2.73
C LEU A 78 7.58 -4.13 -3.10
N TYR A 79 6.74 -4.58 -2.17
CA TYR A 79 5.84 -5.72 -2.42
C TYR A 79 4.79 -5.39 -3.46
N PHE A 80 4.12 -4.24 -3.38
CA PHE A 80 3.11 -3.86 -4.37
C PHE A 80 3.69 -3.71 -5.78
N ALA A 81 4.92 -3.19 -5.88
CA ALA A 81 5.64 -3.12 -7.15
C ALA A 81 5.93 -4.51 -7.74
N SER A 82 6.24 -5.51 -6.91
CA SER A 82 6.50 -6.89 -7.38
C SER A 82 5.22 -7.67 -7.73
N TRP A 83 4.09 -7.32 -7.11
CA TRP A 83 2.81 -8.01 -7.30
C TRP A 83 2.04 -7.60 -8.56
N GLY A 84 2.24 -6.36 -9.02
CA GLY A 84 1.45 -5.76 -10.09
C GLY A 84 -0.05 -5.66 -9.76
N HIS A 85 -0.87 -5.26 -10.74
CA HIS A 85 -2.30 -5.02 -10.50
C HIS A 85 -3.08 -6.26 -10.05
N GLN A 86 -2.76 -7.42 -10.62
CA GLN A 86 -3.45 -8.67 -10.29
C GLN A 86 -3.19 -9.07 -8.83
N GLY A 87 -1.93 -9.03 -8.39
CA GLY A 87 -1.60 -9.34 -7.00
C GLY A 87 -2.12 -8.30 -6.01
N VAL A 88 -2.16 -7.02 -6.39
CA VAL A 88 -2.80 -5.97 -5.58
C VAL A 88 -4.31 -6.23 -5.43
N ARG A 89 -5.01 -6.63 -6.49
CA ARG A 89 -6.43 -7.00 -6.41
C ARG A 89 -6.65 -8.15 -5.44
N ASP A 90 -5.86 -9.21 -5.56
CA ASP A 90 -5.97 -10.39 -4.70
C ASP A 90 -5.67 -10.04 -3.23
N PHE A 91 -4.71 -9.15 -2.99
CA PHE A 91 -4.45 -8.59 -1.66
C PHE A 91 -5.64 -7.78 -1.13
N LEU A 92 -6.25 -6.90 -1.94
CA LEU A 92 -7.42 -6.11 -1.55
C LEU A 92 -8.62 -7.00 -1.23
N GLN A 93 -8.79 -8.12 -1.93
CA GLN A 93 -9.82 -9.10 -1.62
C GLN A 93 -9.62 -9.72 -0.23
N LEU A 94 -8.38 -10.07 0.12
CA LEU A 94 -8.06 -10.58 1.45
C LEU A 94 -8.18 -9.50 2.54
N LEU A 95 -7.82 -8.25 2.21
CA LEU A 95 -7.95 -7.13 3.13
C LEU A 95 -9.41 -6.78 3.38
N ALA A 96 -10.29 -6.88 2.38
CA ALA A 96 -11.72 -6.63 2.50
C ALA A 96 -12.41 -7.63 3.43
N GLN A 97 -11.92 -8.88 3.49
CA GLN A 97 -12.39 -9.87 4.46
C GLN A 97 -12.06 -9.48 5.91
N ARG A 98 -11.05 -8.61 6.13
CA ARG A 98 -10.66 -8.12 7.47
C ARG A 98 -11.26 -6.76 7.80
N ASP A 99 -11.31 -5.85 6.83
CA ASP A 99 -11.80 -4.48 7.01
C ASP A 99 -12.41 -3.96 5.71
N HIS A 100 -13.65 -4.37 5.45
CA HIS A 100 -14.42 -3.93 4.29
C HIS A 100 -14.60 -2.40 4.23
N PRO A 101 -14.93 -1.69 5.33
CA PRO A 101 -15.04 -0.22 5.32
C PRO A 101 -13.74 0.47 4.89
N PHE A 102 -12.58 -0.03 5.32
CA PHE A 102 -11.30 0.49 4.87
C PHE A 102 -11.14 0.35 3.35
N VAL A 103 -11.35 -0.86 2.79
CA VAL A 103 -11.18 -1.12 1.36
C VAL A 103 -12.16 -0.31 0.51
N ALA A 104 -13.42 -0.17 0.96
CA ALA A 104 -14.41 0.64 0.25
C ALA A 104 -14.01 2.12 0.19
N ARG A 105 -13.52 2.70 1.30
CA ARG A 105 -13.01 4.08 1.32
C ARG A 105 -11.79 4.23 0.41
N PHE A 106 -10.85 3.30 0.47
CA PHE A 106 -9.67 3.29 -0.38
C PHE A 106 -10.02 3.26 -1.86
N LEU A 107 -10.89 2.33 -2.30
CA LEU A 107 -11.33 2.24 -3.69
C LEU A 107 -12.09 3.49 -4.14
N GLY A 108 -12.86 4.12 -3.23
CA GLY A 108 -13.49 5.41 -3.49
C GLY A 108 -12.47 6.52 -3.79
N SER A 109 -11.43 6.62 -2.97
CA SER A 109 -10.33 7.58 -3.20
C SER A 109 -9.55 7.27 -4.47
N LEU A 110 -9.30 5.99 -4.78
CA LEU A 110 -8.67 5.57 -6.02
C LEU A 110 -9.53 5.91 -7.23
N ALA A 111 -10.85 5.72 -7.15
CA ALA A 111 -11.77 6.02 -8.25
C ALA A 111 -11.81 7.51 -8.61
N GLN A 112 -11.56 8.40 -7.64
CA GLN A 112 -11.45 9.84 -7.88
C GLN A 112 -10.20 10.21 -8.67
N ARG A 113 -9.12 9.42 -8.57
CA ARG A 113 -7.85 9.67 -9.26
C ARG A 113 -7.72 8.87 -10.56
N GLU A 114 -8.01 7.58 -10.49
CA GLU A 114 -7.83 6.57 -11.54
C GLU A 114 -9.06 5.63 -11.61
N PRO A 115 -10.17 6.06 -12.22
CA PRO A 115 -11.45 5.34 -12.18
C PRO A 115 -11.41 3.97 -12.87
N LEU A 116 -10.63 3.82 -13.94
CA LEU A 116 -10.51 2.54 -14.65
C LEU A 116 -9.74 1.51 -13.82
N LEU A 117 -8.66 1.95 -13.16
CA LEU A 117 -7.88 1.09 -12.28
C LEU A 117 -8.69 0.70 -11.04
N ALA A 118 -9.40 1.65 -10.42
CA ALA A 118 -10.28 1.37 -9.29
C ALA A 118 -11.30 0.27 -9.63
N ARG A 119 -11.91 0.33 -10.82
CA ARG A 119 -12.84 -0.71 -11.30
C ARG A 119 -12.16 -2.07 -11.52
N ALA A 120 -10.92 -2.09 -11.99
CA ALA A 120 -10.16 -3.32 -12.20
C ALA A 120 -9.71 -3.99 -10.89
N LEU A 121 -9.60 -3.20 -9.82
CA LEU A 121 -9.13 -3.65 -8.51
C LEU A 121 -10.26 -3.92 -7.50
N VAL A 122 -11.54 -3.74 -7.89
CA VAL A 122 -12.67 -4.14 -7.05
C VAL A 122 -12.58 -5.67 -6.81
N PRO A 123 -12.54 -6.11 -5.55
CA PRO A 123 -12.44 -7.52 -5.20
C PRO A 123 -13.72 -8.32 -5.41
#